data_AF-A0A970SNU7-F1
#
_entry.id   AF-A0A970SNU7-F1
#
_cell.length_a   1.000
_cell.length_b   1.000
_cell.length_c   1.000
_cell.angle_alpha   90.00
_cell.angle_beta   90.00
_cell.angle_gamma   90.00
#
_symmetry.space_group_name_H-M   'P 1'
#
loop_
_entity.id
_entity.type
_entity.pdbx_description
1 polymer ?
#
loop_
_entity_poly.entity_id
_entity_poly.type
_entity_poly.pdbx_seq_one_letter_code
_entity_poly.pdbx_strand_id
1 'polypeptide(L)'
;MAITLTVADIKRKAGIDSAVTDYDTAIAALISEMQAPIEYSIADMYLNDTLNAGLQGTLKLGILEIITGEFIEQMRRETGATEQFGVAGVTIGPSGVSGVDLTRQGHARLAPYLKSAMPMDSETHCSSTTADAEPIFSIKEEV
;
A
#
# COMPACT_ATOMS: atom_id res chain seq x y z
N MET A 1 5.03 2.32 -15.87
CA MET A 1 3.94 3.33 -15.99
C MET A 1 3.15 3.25 -14.69
N ALA A 2 2.89 4.37 -14.01
CA ALA A 2 2.25 4.36 -12.69
C ALA A 2 0.76 3.96 -12.80
N ILE A 3 0.28 3.11 -11.89
CA ILE A 3 -1.13 2.71 -11.85
C ILE A 3 -1.94 3.94 -11.47
N THR A 4 -2.84 4.41 -12.32
CA THR A 4 -3.59 5.64 -12.01
C THR A 4 -4.87 5.33 -11.23
N LEU A 5 -4.95 5.84 -10.01
CA LEU A 5 -6.16 5.89 -9.19
C LEU A 5 -6.76 7.30 -9.20
N THR A 6 -8.08 7.36 -9.19
CA THR A 6 -8.82 8.63 -9.14
C THR A 6 -9.63 8.73 -7.85
N VAL A 7 -9.97 9.96 -7.45
CA VAL A 7 -10.89 10.21 -6.34
C VAL A 7 -12.23 9.47 -6.54
N ALA A 8 -12.72 9.45 -7.79
CA ALA A 8 -13.94 8.73 -8.15
C ALA A 8 -13.83 7.21 -7.92
N ASP A 9 -12.64 6.62 -8.12
CA ASP A 9 -12.41 5.19 -7.87
C ASP A 9 -12.58 4.85 -6.38
N ILE A 10 -12.03 5.70 -5.50
CA ILE A 10 -12.11 5.54 -4.05
C ILE A 10 -13.55 5.74 -3.57
N LYS A 11 -14.23 6.82 -3.97
CA LYS A 11 -15.64 7.08 -3.62
C LYS A 11 -16.54 5.91 -3.98
N ARG A 12 -16.41 5.42 -5.22
CA ARG A 12 -17.18 4.29 -5.71
C ARG A 12 -16.97 3.03 -4.88
N LYS A 13 -15.74 2.76 -4.44
CA LYS A 13 -15.42 1.60 -3.60
C LYS A 13 -15.86 1.79 -2.14
N ALA A 14 -15.78 3.01 -1.63
CA ALA A 14 -16.24 3.41 -0.29
C ALA A 14 -17.77 3.51 -0.17
N GLY A 15 -18.51 3.46 -1.28
CA GLY A 15 -19.96 3.63 -1.29
C GLY A 15 -20.42 5.08 -1.13
N ILE A 16 -19.55 6.04 -1.43
CA ILE A 16 -19.86 7.48 -1.38
C ILE A 16 -20.42 7.92 -2.73
N ASP A 17 -21.53 8.68 -2.69
CA ASP A 17 -22.12 9.25 -3.89
C ASP A 17 -21.15 10.19 -4.61
N SER A 18 -21.11 10.11 -5.94
CA SER A 18 -20.18 10.88 -6.76
C SER A 18 -20.32 12.40 -6.60
N ALA A 19 -21.50 12.90 -6.24
CA ALA A 19 -21.78 14.32 -6.07
C ALA A 19 -21.27 14.87 -4.72
N VAL A 20 -20.93 14.02 -3.75
CA VAL A 20 -20.37 14.46 -2.46
C VAL A 20 -18.91 14.84 -2.63
N THR A 21 -18.56 16.11 -2.46
CA THR A 21 -17.20 16.63 -2.71
C THR A 21 -16.38 16.85 -1.44
N ASP A 22 -16.99 16.73 -0.26
CA ASP A 22 -16.36 17.08 1.03
C ASP A 22 -15.06 16.29 1.31
N TYR A 23 -14.96 15.09 0.73
CA TYR A 23 -13.82 14.19 0.92
C TYR A 23 -12.76 14.29 -0.19
N ASP A 24 -12.96 15.08 -1.24
CA ASP A 24 -12.11 15.04 -2.45
C ASP A 24 -10.66 15.35 -2.17
N THR A 25 -10.41 16.41 -1.40
CA THR A 25 -9.07 16.83 -1.01
C THR A 25 -8.39 15.79 -0.13
N ALA A 26 -9.13 15.21 0.82
CA ALA A 26 -8.61 14.18 1.72
C ALA A 26 -8.26 12.90 0.95
N ILE A 27 -9.14 12.46 0.04
CA ILE A 27 -8.90 11.31 -0.82
C ILE A 27 -7.69 11.56 -1.74
N ALA A 28 -7.58 12.74 -2.35
CA ALA A 28 -6.45 13.07 -3.21
C ALA A 28 -5.12 13.08 -2.45
N ALA A 29 -5.11 13.62 -1.23
CA ALA A 29 -3.95 13.59 -0.35
C ALA A 29 -3.56 12.14 0.01
N LEU A 30 -4.54 11.30 0.35
CA LEU A 30 -4.30 9.90 0.71
C LEU A 30 -3.76 9.08 -0.47
N ILE A 31 -4.27 9.31 -1.68
CA ILE A 31 -3.72 8.68 -2.90
C ILE A 31 -2.26 9.09 -3.08
N SER A 32 -1.95 10.39 -2.94
CA SER A 32 -0.59 10.90 -3.10
C SER A 32 0.38 10.34 -2.04
N GLU A 33 -0.09 10.11 -0.82
CA GLU A 33 0.72 9.59 0.28
C GLU A 33 0.98 8.09 0.15
N MET A 34 -0.06 7.30 -0.11
CA MET A 34 -0.01 5.85 0.00
C MET A 34 0.41 5.15 -1.30
N GLN A 35 0.13 5.72 -2.46
CA GLN A 35 0.32 5.01 -3.72
C GLN A 35 1.79 4.70 -4.00
N ALA A 36 2.69 5.68 -3.83
CA ALA A 36 4.11 5.49 -4.13
C ALA A 36 4.79 4.42 -3.25
N PRO A 37 4.57 4.38 -1.92
CA PRO A 37 5.06 3.28 -1.08
C PRO A 37 4.53 1.90 -1.48
N ILE A 38 3.24 1.80 -1.84
CA ILE A 38 2.64 0.52 -2.26
C ILE A 38 3.26 0.07 -3.59
N GLU A 39 3.35 0.95 -4.58
CA GLU A 39 4.00 0.65 -5.86
C GLU A 39 5.45 0.24 -5.65
N TYR A 40 6.20 0.90 -4.76
CA TYR A 40 7.58 0.54 -4.46
C TYR A 40 7.72 -0.90 -3.93
N SER A 41 6.73 -1.40 -3.19
CA SER A 41 6.74 -2.77 -2.65
C SER A 41 6.46 -3.87 -3.70
N ILE A 42 5.84 -3.50 -4.82
CA ILE A 42 5.53 -4.41 -5.93
C ILE A 42 6.77 -4.57 -6.80
N ALA A 43 7.03 -5.77 -7.29
CA ALA A 43 8.17 -5.99 -8.14
C ALA A 43 8.02 -5.32 -9.52
N ASP A 44 9.09 -4.68 -9.97
CA ASP A 44 9.10 -3.82 -11.15
C ASP A 44 8.69 -4.57 -12.42
N MET A 45 8.94 -5.88 -12.51
CA MET A 45 8.51 -6.72 -13.65
C MET A 45 6.99 -6.69 -13.85
N TYR A 46 6.21 -6.67 -12.78
CA TYR A 46 4.74 -6.67 -12.84
C TYR A 46 4.18 -5.28 -13.11
N LEU A 47 4.85 -4.23 -12.60
CA LEU A 47 4.50 -2.84 -12.90
C LEU A 47 4.77 -2.48 -14.37
N ASN A 48 5.77 -3.11 -14.99
CA ASN A 48 6.17 -2.85 -16.36
C ASN A 48 5.43 -3.73 -17.40
N ASP A 49 4.75 -4.79 -16.98
CA ASP A 49 3.89 -5.62 -17.85
C ASP A 49 2.53 -4.93 -18.10
N THR A 50 2.56 -3.84 -18.87
CA THR A 50 1.39 -2.99 -19.16
C THR A 50 0.46 -3.59 -20.22
N LEU A 51 0.90 -4.60 -20.97
CA LEU A 51 0.11 -5.28 -21.99
C LEU A 51 -0.85 -6.31 -21.36
N ASN A 52 -0.53 -6.79 -20.16
CA ASN A 52 -1.39 -7.70 -19.42
C ASN A 52 -2.49 -6.94 -18.65
N ALA A 53 -3.61 -6.67 -19.32
CA ALA A 53 -4.74 -5.95 -18.74
C ALA A 53 -5.30 -6.61 -17.47
N GLY A 54 -5.28 -7.95 -17.39
CA GLY A 54 -5.75 -8.68 -16.21
C GLY A 54 -4.85 -8.45 -14.99
N LEU A 55 -3.54 -8.48 -15.19
CA LEU A 55 -2.56 -8.15 -14.15
C LEU A 55 -2.70 -6.69 -13.71
N GLN A 56 -2.73 -5.74 -14.66
CA GLN A 56 -2.87 -4.32 -14.34
C GLN A 56 -4.18 -4.03 -13.59
N GLY A 57 -5.28 -4.67 -13.97
CA GLY A 57 -6.55 -4.59 -13.24
C GLY A 57 -6.46 -5.16 -11.82
N THR A 58 -5.74 -6.26 -11.65
CA THR A 58 -5.53 -6.91 -10.34
C THR A 58 -4.69 -6.04 -9.41
N LEU A 59 -3.59 -5.48 -9.92
CA LEU A 59 -2.73 -4.55 -9.16
C LEU A 59 -3.50 -3.27 -8.80
N LYS A 60 -4.21 -2.67 -9.77
CA LYS A 60 -5.05 -1.49 -9.53
C LYS A 60 -6.10 -1.77 -8.45
N LEU A 61 -6.75 -2.92 -8.48
CA LEU A 61 -7.76 -3.29 -7.50
C LEU A 61 -7.15 -3.51 -6.10
N GLY A 62 -5.97 -4.13 -6.01
CA GLY A 62 -5.25 -4.31 -4.75
C GLY A 62 -4.88 -2.97 -4.09
N ILE A 63 -4.29 -2.06 -4.86
CA ILE A 63 -3.93 -0.72 -4.38
C ILE A 63 -5.20 0.06 -3.98
N LEU A 64 -6.25 0.01 -4.83
CA LEU A 64 -7.53 0.66 -4.56
C LEU A 64 -8.13 0.22 -3.22
N GLU A 65 -8.09 -1.07 -2.91
CA GLU A 65 -8.64 -1.62 -1.67
C GLU A 65 -7.86 -1.20 -0.42
N ILE A 66 -6.53 -1.14 -0.49
CA ILE A 66 -5.71 -0.67 0.62
C ILE A 66 -6.00 0.80 0.93
N ILE A 67 -6.01 1.66 -0.10
CA ILE A 67 -6.22 3.11 0.08
C ILE A 67 -7.67 3.38 0.52
N THR A 68 -8.64 2.67 -0.06
CA THR A 68 -10.05 2.80 0.36
C THR A 68 -10.25 2.31 1.80
N GLY A 69 -9.56 1.25 2.20
CA GLY A 69 -9.64 0.71 3.55
C GLY A 69 -9.12 1.71 4.59
N GLU A 70 -7.97 2.34 4.34
CA GLU A 70 -7.46 3.40 5.22
C GLU A 70 -8.40 4.60 5.26
N PHE A 71 -8.94 5.02 4.11
CA PHE A 71 -9.90 6.12 4.07
C PHE A 71 -11.16 5.85 4.93
N ILE A 72 -11.71 4.63 4.87
CA ILE A 72 -12.84 4.23 5.72
C ILE A 72 -12.46 4.27 7.20
N GLU A 73 -11.25 3.82 7.57
CA GLU A 73 -10.78 3.89 8.95
C GLU A 73 -10.51 5.33 9.42
N GLN A 74 -10.09 6.24 8.53
CA GLN A 74 -10.00 7.66 8.84
C GLN A 74 -11.37 8.26 9.12
N MET A 75 -12.38 7.97 8.30
CA MET A 75 -13.76 8.40 8.54
C MET A 75 -14.31 7.86 9.87
N ARG A 76 -13.96 6.63 10.24
CA ARG A 76 -14.37 6.02 11.53
C ARG A 76 -13.77 6.71 12.75
N ARG A 77 -12.66 7.42 12.60
CA ARG A 77 -12.03 8.20 13.69
C ARG A 77 -12.70 9.57 13.89
N GLU A 78 -13.59 9.98 12.98
CA GLU A 78 -14.36 11.21 13.13
C GLU A 78 -15.37 11.09 14.28
N THR A 79 -15.57 12.20 15.00
CA THR A 79 -16.55 12.28 16.08
C THR A 79 -17.94 11.94 15.56
N GLY A 80 -18.63 11.01 16.23
CA GLY A 80 -19.98 10.57 15.85
C GLY A 80 -20.01 9.42 14.82
N ALA A 81 -18.89 9.04 14.21
CA ALA A 81 -18.85 8.01 13.17
C ALA A 81 -19.09 6.58 13.69
N THR A 82 -18.91 6.35 14.99
CA THR A 82 -19.09 5.04 15.64
C THR A 82 -20.37 4.94 16.47
N GLU A 83 -21.18 6.01 16.50
CA GLU A 83 -22.41 6.03 17.26
C GLU A 83 -23.43 5.05 16.67
N GLN A 84 -24.04 4.27 17.56
CA GLN A 84 -25.03 3.27 17.21
C GLN A 84 -26.15 3.30 18.24
N PHE A 85 -27.39 3.25 17.77
CA PHE A 85 -28.57 3.15 18.61
C PHE A 85 -29.43 1.97 18.16
N GLY A 86 -29.96 1.24 19.15
CA GLY A 86 -30.78 0.07 18.90
C GLY A 86 -32.06 0.11 19.74
N VAL A 87 -33.21 -0.16 19.12
CA VAL A 87 -34.50 -0.27 19.80
C VAL A 87 -35.25 -1.47 19.23
N ALA A 88 -35.73 -2.36 20.11
CA ALA A 88 -36.60 -3.49 19.77
C ALA A 88 -36.11 -4.37 18.59
N GLY A 89 -34.79 -4.61 18.51
CA GLY A 89 -34.19 -5.45 17.46
C GLY A 89 -33.85 -4.73 16.16
N VAL A 90 -34.15 -3.43 16.05
CA VAL A 90 -33.66 -2.57 14.96
C VAL A 90 -32.43 -1.83 15.46
N THR A 91 -31.33 -1.95 14.73
CA THR A 91 -30.09 -1.24 15.00
C THR A 91 -29.80 -0.28 13.87
N ILE A 92 -29.60 0.99 14.20
CA ILE A 92 -29.20 2.04 13.27
C ILE A 92 -27.81 2.51 13.69
N GLY A 93 -26.88 2.47 12.74
CA GLY A 93 -25.49 2.80 12.96
C GLY A 93 -24.67 2.52 11.70
N PRO A 94 -23.35 2.77 11.76
CA PRO A 94 -22.46 2.61 10.63
C PRO A 94 -22.48 1.17 10.07
N SER A 95 -22.35 1.05 8.74
CA SER A 95 -22.33 -0.25 8.07
C SER A 95 -21.15 -1.11 8.54
N GLY A 96 -21.35 -2.44 8.57
CA GLY A 96 -20.35 -3.39 9.08
C GLY A 96 -19.13 -3.60 8.19
N VAL A 97 -19.00 -2.92 7.04
CA VAL A 97 -17.83 -3.07 6.16
C VAL A 97 -16.63 -2.43 6.83
N SER A 98 -15.70 -3.26 7.31
CA SER A 98 -14.49 -2.79 7.97
C SER A 98 -13.45 -2.36 6.95
N GLY A 99 -12.90 -1.15 7.11
CA GLY A 99 -11.76 -0.70 6.31
C GLY A 99 -10.57 -1.65 6.46
N VAL A 100 -10.38 -2.19 7.67
CA VAL A 100 -9.41 -3.27 7.97
C VAL A 100 -9.56 -4.50 7.06
N ASP A 101 -10.79 -4.96 6.80
CA ASP A 101 -11.02 -6.15 5.96
C ASP A 101 -10.67 -5.86 4.51
N LEU A 102 -11.00 -4.64 4.04
CA LEU A 102 -10.66 -4.18 2.70
C LEU A 102 -9.14 -4.05 2.52
N THR A 103 -8.45 -3.48 3.50
CA THR A 103 -6.98 -3.41 3.53
C THR A 103 -6.36 -4.79 3.51
N ARG A 104 -6.86 -5.74 4.31
CA ARG A 104 -6.40 -7.14 4.31
C ARG A 104 -6.62 -7.80 2.95
N GLN A 105 -7.77 -7.58 2.31
CA GLN A 105 -8.07 -8.11 0.99
C GLN A 105 -7.11 -7.55 -0.07
N GLY A 106 -6.84 -6.25 -0.03
CA GLY A 106 -5.88 -5.60 -0.91
C GLY A 106 -4.47 -6.17 -0.75
N HIS A 107 -3.99 -6.32 0.49
CA HIS A 107 -2.69 -6.95 0.77
C HIS A 107 -2.64 -8.41 0.31
N ALA A 108 -3.69 -9.20 0.55
CA ALA A 108 -3.76 -10.59 0.10
C ALA A 108 -3.71 -10.69 -1.43
N ARG A 109 -4.35 -9.75 -2.15
CA ARG A 109 -4.30 -9.69 -3.60
C ARG A 109 -2.92 -9.29 -4.13
N LEU A 110 -2.23 -8.36 -3.46
CA LEU A 110 -0.91 -7.91 -3.87
C LEU A 110 0.22 -8.86 -3.47
N ALA A 111 0.01 -9.71 -2.46
CA ALA A 111 1.03 -10.60 -1.88
C ALA A 111 1.87 -11.38 -2.92
N PRO A 112 1.30 -11.95 -4.00
CA PRO A 112 2.09 -12.69 -5.00
C PRO A 112 3.04 -11.82 -5.83
N TYR A 113 2.81 -10.52 -5.86
CA TYR A 113 3.53 -9.57 -6.72
C TYR A 113 4.56 -8.73 -5.96
N LEU A 114 4.69 -8.94 -4.65
CA LEU A 114 5.62 -8.19 -3.81
C LEU A 114 7.07 -8.60 -4.07
N LYS A 115 7.99 -7.64 -3.96
CA LYS A 115 9.44 -7.87 -4.00
C LYS A 115 9.89 -8.92 -2.97
N SER A 116 9.25 -8.95 -1.81
CA SER A 116 9.55 -9.91 -0.73
C SER A 116 9.15 -11.35 -1.04
N ALA A 117 8.22 -11.57 -1.99
CA ALA A 117 7.80 -12.90 -2.41
C ALA A 117 8.71 -13.50 -3.49
N MET A 118 9.63 -12.69 -4.04
CA MET A 118 10.57 -13.16 -5.04
C MET A 118 11.64 -14.03 -4.36
N PRO A 119 12.04 -15.14 -5.00
CA PRO A 119 13.19 -15.89 -4.53
C PRO A 119 14.37 -14.93 -4.43
N MET A 120 15.06 -14.91 -3.28
CA MET A 120 16.31 -14.16 -3.18
C MET A 120 17.27 -14.75 -4.21
N ASP A 121 17.51 -14.01 -5.29
CA ASP A 121 18.66 -14.29 -6.15
C ASP A 121 19.89 -14.29 -5.23
N SER A 122 20.67 -15.36 -5.27
CA SER A 122 21.75 -15.69 -4.33
C SER A 122 22.97 -14.75 -4.42
N GLU A 123 22.77 -13.48 -4.74
CA GLU A 123 23.82 -12.52 -5.11
C GLU A 123 24.07 -11.43 -4.08
N THR A 124 23.65 -11.61 -2.82
CA THR A 124 24.26 -10.85 -1.72
C THR A 124 25.63 -11.44 -1.40
N HIS A 125 26.55 -11.42 -2.37
CA HIS A 125 27.95 -11.66 -2.08
C HIS A 125 28.46 -10.41 -1.35
N CYS A 126 28.90 -10.58 -0.11
CA CYS A 126 29.68 -9.55 0.56
C CYS A 126 31.00 -9.44 -0.20
N SER A 127 31.13 -8.49 -1.13
CA SER A 127 32.39 -8.25 -1.84
C SER A 127 33.34 -7.55 -0.87
N SER A 128 33.98 -8.35 -0.02
CA SER A 128 35.06 -7.92 0.86
C SER A 128 36.34 -7.86 0.03
N THR A 129 36.82 -6.67 -0.27
CA THR A 129 38.10 -6.45 -0.98
C THR A 129 39.32 -6.54 -0.06
N THR A 130 39.15 -6.88 1.22
CA THR A 130 40.23 -6.97 2.22
C THR A 130 40.85 -8.36 2.37
N ALA A 131 40.44 -9.36 1.58
CA ALA A 131 40.98 -10.72 1.70
C ALA A 131 42.48 -10.84 1.34
N ASP A 132 43.01 -9.96 0.48
CA ASP A 132 44.40 -10.03 -0.02
C ASP A 132 45.29 -8.82 0.39
N ALA A 133 44.81 -7.95 1.27
CA ALA A 133 45.62 -6.82 1.75
C ALA A 133 46.52 -7.27 2.91
N GLU A 134 47.82 -7.47 2.62
CA GLU A 134 48.81 -7.68 3.69
C GLU A 134 48.79 -6.50 4.67
N PRO A 135 48.72 -6.75 6.00
CA PRO A 135 48.76 -5.68 6.99
C PRO A 135 50.19 -5.12 7.08
N ILE A 136 50.44 -3.98 6.40
CA ILE A 136 51.69 -3.24 6.55
C ILE A 136 51.62 -2.43 7.86
N PHE A 137 52.10 -3.02 8.96
CA PHE A 137 52.43 -2.27 10.17
C PHE A 137 53.85 -1.70 10.04
N SER A 138 53.95 -0.43 9.63
CA SER A 138 55.22 0.31 9.69
C SER A 138 55.38 0.92 11.08
N ILE A 139 56.19 0.30 11.93
CA ILE A 139 56.69 0.91 13.16
C ILE A 139 57.92 1.73 12.76
N LYS A 140 57.81 3.07 12.79
CA LYS A 140 58.98 3.94 12.78
C LYS A 140 59.47 4.06 14.22
N GLU A 141 60.57 3.39 14.54
CA GLU A 141 61.38 3.74 15.72
C GLU A 141 62.14 5.03 15.41
N GLU A 142 61.85 6.09 16.17
CA GLU A 142 62.72 7.26 16.29
C GLU A 142 63.95 6.88 17.13
N VAL A 143 65.14 7.18 16.62
CA VAL A 143 66.40 7.27 17.38
C VAL A 143 66.92 8.70 17.25
#